data_AF-A0A954LAK0-F1
#
_entry.id   AF-A0A954LAK0-F1
#
_cell.length_a   1.000
_cell.length_b   1.000
_cell.length_c   1.000
_cell.angle_alpha   90.00
_cell.angle_beta   90.00
_cell.angle_gamma   90.00
#
_symmetry.space_group_name_H-M   'P 1'
#
loop_
_entity.id
_entity.type
_entity.pdbx_description
1 polymer ?
#
loop_
_entity_poly.entity_id
_entity_poly.type
_entity_poly.pdbx_seq_one_letter_code
_entity_poly.pdbx_strand_id
1 'polypeptide(L)'
;MILQALNQFYERLEADPDVDIAPFGYSRQKISFCVVLNDDGTLHDIVPETDDSSGKPRPRSLIVPGGAKPSGAGINPCFLWDNSGYMLGFKPDDPKPERTLGAFDAFRRKHQELKDVIDDPQFAAVCQFLEAWKPEDAAQSAVLAETSTGFGVFRIRGQSGYVHQRIAIREWWDAQQSGGEDQSAVVGQCLLTGREAALARLHEPKIKGVAGAQSSGAALVSFNDKAYESFGREQGFNSPVSQAAAFQYCTALNFLLNPDRGRRIQIGDATTVYWTDAPSL
;
A
#
# COMPACT_ATOMS: atom_id res chain seq x y z
N MET A 1 25.54 -7.21 -8.04
CA MET A 1 25.18 -5.85 -8.47
C MET A 1 24.20 -5.27 -7.45
N ILE A 2 24.05 -3.93 -7.37
CA ILE A 2 23.37 -3.24 -6.25
C ILE A 2 21.93 -3.72 -6.00
N LEU A 3 21.17 -4.02 -7.05
CA LEU A 3 19.79 -4.46 -6.91
C LEU A 3 19.70 -5.85 -6.27
N GLN A 4 20.61 -6.79 -6.59
CA GLN A 4 20.66 -8.08 -5.89
C GLN A 4 21.00 -7.91 -4.41
N ALA A 5 21.94 -7.02 -4.07
CA ALA A 5 22.33 -6.78 -2.69
C ALA A 5 21.17 -6.17 -1.87
N LEU A 6 20.39 -5.27 -2.48
CA LEU A 6 19.17 -4.73 -1.88
C LEU A 6 18.07 -5.80 -1.75
N ASN A 7 17.96 -6.73 -2.70
CA ASN A 7 17.01 -7.86 -2.62
C ASN A 7 17.34 -8.79 -1.45
N GLN A 8 18.61 -9.18 -1.32
CA GLN A 8 19.09 -10.00 -0.20
C GLN A 8 18.92 -9.27 1.13
N PHE A 9 19.14 -7.96 1.15
CA PHE A 9 18.90 -7.15 2.33
C PHE A 9 17.40 -7.10 2.70
N TYR A 10 16.50 -7.00 1.73
CA TYR A 10 15.06 -7.13 1.97
C TYR A 10 14.72 -8.48 2.62
N GLU A 11 15.22 -9.60 2.08
CA GLU A 11 14.95 -10.94 2.61
C GLU A 11 15.37 -11.06 4.08
N ARG A 12 16.48 -10.42 4.48
CA ARG A 12 16.91 -10.35 5.88
C ARG A 12 15.98 -9.50 6.74
N LEU A 13 15.53 -8.35 6.24
CA LEU A 13 14.58 -7.50 6.95
C LEU A 13 13.23 -8.21 7.15
N GLU A 14 12.77 -8.97 6.16
CA GLU A 14 11.52 -9.72 6.23
C GLU A 14 11.59 -10.92 7.18
N ALA A 15 12.77 -11.54 7.30
CA ALA A 15 13.02 -12.64 8.24
C ALA A 15 13.24 -12.18 9.69
N ASP A 16 13.48 -10.89 9.92
CA ASP A 16 13.74 -10.32 11.25
C ASP A 16 12.42 -9.95 11.95
N PRO A 17 12.04 -10.64 13.06
CA PRO A 17 10.77 -10.41 13.74
C PRO A 17 10.67 -9.03 14.39
N ASP A 18 11.79 -8.34 14.62
CA ASP A 18 11.83 -7.00 15.22
C ASP A 18 11.71 -5.89 14.16
N VAL A 19 11.71 -6.26 12.87
CA VAL A 19 11.62 -5.32 11.76
C VAL A 19 10.24 -5.37 11.13
N ASP A 20 9.50 -4.28 11.32
CA ASP A 20 8.21 -4.08 10.67
C ASP A 20 8.39 -3.60 9.21
N ILE A 21 8.69 -4.52 8.29
CA ILE A 21 8.79 -4.30 6.84
C ILE A 21 7.54 -4.81 6.11
N ALA A 22 7.11 -4.11 5.06
CA ALA A 22 5.95 -4.52 4.27
C ALA A 22 6.30 -5.76 3.42
N PRO A 23 5.56 -6.88 3.55
CA PRO A 23 5.71 -8.04 2.69
C PRO A 23 5.25 -7.73 1.25
N PHE A 24 5.67 -8.55 0.29
CA PHE A 24 5.22 -8.42 -1.10
C PHE A 24 3.69 -8.46 -1.19
N GLY A 25 3.11 -7.55 -1.97
CA GLY A 25 1.66 -7.39 -2.07
C GLY A 25 1.04 -6.53 -0.97
N TYR A 26 1.84 -5.93 -0.10
CA TYR A 26 1.40 -4.96 0.92
C TYR A 26 2.16 -3.64 0.78
N SER A 27 1.67 -2.60 1.44
CA SER A 27 2.36 -1.32 1.52
C SER A 27 2.17 -0.64 2.87
N ARG A 28 3.15 0.18 3.25
CA ARG A 28 3.07 1.01 4.46
C ARG A 28 2.35 2.31 4.15
N GLN A 29 1.25 2.58 4.84
CA GLN A 29 0.42 3.76 4.67
C GLN A 29 0.26 4.54 5.98
N LYS A 30 -0.03 5.84 5.84
CA LYS A 30 -0.36 6.73 6.96
C LYS A 30 -1.88 6.74 7.10
N ILE A 31 -2.38 6.08 8.12
CA ILE A 31 -3.80 5.94 8.43
C ILE A 31 -4.17 7.02 9.44
N SER A 32 -5.16 7.83 9.09
CA SER A 32 -5.60 9.00 9.87
C SER A 32 -6.92 8.77 10.60
N PHE A 33 -7.73 7.80 10.18
CA PHE A 33 -8.99 7.48 10.82
C PHE A 33 -9.29 5.98 10.79
N CYS A 34 -10.16 5.53 11.69
CA CYS A 34 -10.66 4.16 11.73
C CYS A 34 -12.19 4.18 11.78
N VAL A 35 -12.82 3.45 10.85
CA VAL A 35 -14.25 3.17 10.88
C VAL A 35 -14.47 1.99 11.83
N VAL A 36 -15.07 2.26 12.99
CA VAL A 36 -15.34 1.26 14.01
C VAL A 36 -16.76 0.76 13.85
N LEU A 37 -16.91 -0.54 13.62
CA LEU A 37 -18.20 -1.19 13.38
C LEU A 37 -18.60 -2.06 14.57
N ASN A 38 -19.90 -2.23 14.80
CA ASN A 38 -20.39 -3.33 15.62
C ASN A 38 -20.30 -4.66 14.84
N ASP A 39 -20.47 -5.78 15.54
CA ASP A 39 -20.42 -7.13 14.93
C ASP A 39 -21.47 -7.33 13.82
N ASP A 40 -22.57 -6.59 13.86
CA ASP A 40 -23.64 -6.62 12.85
C ASP A 40 -23.39 -5.70 11.63
N GLY A 41 -22.24 -5.03 11.58
CA GLY A 41 -21.89 -4.09 10.51
C GLY A 41 -22.52 -2.70 10.63
N THR A 42 -23.25 -2.40 11.70
CA THR A 42 -23.68 -1.03 11.97
C THR A 42 -22.50 -0.17 12.41
N LEU A 43 -22.51 1.11 12.03
CA LEU A 43 -21.48 2.06 12.45
C LEU A 43 -21.56 2.27 13.97
N HIS A 44 -20.44 2.05 14.66
CA HIS A 44 -20.31 2.44 16.06
C HIS A 44 -19.76 3.86 16.17
N ASP A 45 -18.63 4.14 15.51
CA ASP A 45 -17.96 5.44 15.52
C ASP A 45 -16.95 5.56 14.38
N ILE A 46 -16.54 6.79 14.06
CA ILE A 46 -15.37 7.08 13.21
C ILE A 46 -14.38 7.86 14.07
N VAL A 47 -13.27 7.21 14.40
CA VAL A 47 -12.28 7.77 15.34
C VAL A 47 -10.99 8.17 14.63
N PRO A 48 -10.27 9.19 15.10
CA PRO A 48 -8.92 9.48 14.63
C PRO A 48 -7.99 8.29 14.92
N GLU A 49 -7.12 7.97 13.98
CA GLU A 49 -6.09 6.95 14.15
C GLU A 49 -4.73 7.64 14.25
N THR A 50 -4.35 7.99 15.49
CA THR A 50 -3.11 8.73 15.75
C THR A 50 -2.06 7.91 16.49
N ASP A 51 -0.81 8.33 16.30
CA ASP A 51 0.36 7.96 17.07
C ASP A 51 0.91 9.23 17.74
N ASP A 52 0.86 9.26 19.07
CA ASP A 52 1.25 10.39 19.91
C ASP A 52 2.63 10.19 20.56
N SER A 53 3.33 9.10 20.25
CA SER A 53 4.65 8.75 20.83
C SER A 53 5.71 9.84 20.66
N SER A 54 5.56 10.69 19.64
CA SER A 54 6.45 11.83 19.34
C SER A 54 6.03 13.16 19.99
N GLY A 55 5.02 13.15 20.88
CA GLY A 55 4.48 14.35 21.54
C GLY A 55 3.59 15.24 20.67
N LYS A 56 3.44 14.92 19.38
CA LYS A 56 2.47 15.52 18.47
C LYS A 56 1.66 14.42 17.80
N PRO A 57 0.31 14.52 17.76
CA PRO A 57 -0.53 13.55 17.07
C PRO A 57 -0.17 13.49 15.58
N ARG A 58 0.15 12.29 15.10
CA ARG A 58 0.41 12.01 13.69
C ARG A 58 -0.42 10.81 13.23
N PRO A 59 -0.81 10.74 11.95
CA PRO A 59 -1.43 9.54 11.41
C PRO A 59 -0.57 8.30 11.70
N ARG A 60 -1.22 7.22 12.16
CA ARG A 60 -0.55 5.96 12.47
C ARG A 60 0.00 5.31 11.21
N SER A 61 1.21 4.77 11.27
CA SER A 61 1.79 4.02 10.16
C SER A 61 1.40 2.55 10.25
N LEU A 62 0.62 2.04 9.28
CA LEU A 62 0.19 0.65 9.21
C LEU A 62 0.63 -0.01 7.90
N ILE A 63 0.88 -1.32 7.94
CA ILE A 63 1.00 -2.15 6.75
C ILE A 63 -0.40 -2.60 6.36
N VAL A 64 -0.78 -2.34 5.11
CA VAL A 64 -2.11 -2.66 4.57
C VAL A 64 -1.98 -3.42 3.25
N PRO A 65 -2.98 -4.23 2.87
CA PRO A 65 -2.94 -5.01 1.63
C PRO A 65 -2.92 -4.12 0.38
N GLY A 66 -2.07 -4.44 -0.59
CA GLY A 66 -1.93 -3.74 -1.86
C GLY A 66 -0.88 -2.64 -1.87
N GLY A 67 -0.59 -2.17 -3.09
CA GLY A 67 0.41 -1.15 -3.35
C GLY A 67 -0.11 0.29 -3.24
N ALA A 68 0.74 1.25 -3.59
CA ALA A 68 0.31 2.63 -3.75
C ALA A 68 -0.71 2.74 -4.90
N LYS A 69 -1.66 3.69 -4.79
CA LYS A 69 -2.63 3.91 -5.86
C LYS A 69 -1.93 4.29 -7.17
N PRO A 70 -2.28 3.67 -8.30
CA PRO A 70 -1.73 4.05 -9.59
C PRO A 70 -2.06 5.52 -9.88
N SER A 71 -1.09 6.25 -10.43
CA SER A 71 -1.34 7.61 -10.90
C SER A 71 -2.29 7.60 -12.10
N GLY A 72 -3.36 8.39 -12.05
CA GLY A 72 -4.27 8.54 -13.19
C GLY A 72 -5.68 8.94 -12.78
N ALA A 73 -6.54 9.14 -13.79
CA ALA A 73 -7.94 9.50 -13.59
C ALA A 73 -8.86 8.29 -13.35
N GLY A 74 -8.35 7.06 -13.35
CA GLY A 74 -9.16 5.85 -13.09
C GLY A 74 -9.72 5.76 -11.67
N ILE A 75 -10.76 4.93 -11.49
CA ILE A 75 -11.33 4.57 -10.18
C ILE A 75 -10.69 3.25 -9.76
N ASN A 76 -9.84 3.30 -8.74
CA ASN A 76 -9.04 2.16 -8.27
C ASN A 76 -9.22 2.01 -6.75
N PRO A 77 -10.24 1.28 -6.29
CA PRO A 77 -10.49 1.07 -4.87
C PRO A 77 -9.44 0.13 -4.26
N CYS A 78 -8.86 0.55 -3.14
CA CYS A 78 -8.03 -0.32 -2.30
C CYS A 78 -8.90 -1.37 -1.58
N PHE A 79 -8.27 -2.30 -0.85
CA PHE A 79 -8.97 -3.40 -0.17
C PHE A 79 -8.89 -3.23 1.35
N LEU A 80 -10.03 -3.01 2.01
CA LEU A 80 -10.18 -2.77 3.45
C LEU A 80 -9.48 -1.52 4.03
N TRP A 81 -8.97 -0.66 3.16
CA TRP A 81 -8.46 0.67 3.47
C TRP A 81 -8.64 1.55 2.23
N ASP A 82 -8.86 2.85 2.41
CA ASP A 82 -8.76 3.87 1.34
C ASP A 82 -8.88 5.27 1.96
N ASN A 83 -8.92 6.34 1.17
CA ASN A 83 -9.30 7.66 1.65
C ASN A 83 -10.82 7.75 1.87
N SER A 84 -11.28 8.80 2.56
CA SER A 84 -12.70 8.99 2.88
C SER A 84 -13.61 9.04 1.64
N GLY A 85 -13.09 9.49 0.50
CA GLY A 85 -13.85 9.55 -0.75
C GLY A 85 -14.20 8.16 -1.28
N TYR A 86 -13.27 7.20 -1.18
CA TYR A 86 -13.51 5.81 -1.58
C TYR A 86 -14.20 4.99 -0.48
N MET A 87 -13.82 5.15 0.80
CA MET A 87 -14.40 4.34 1.87
C MET A 87 -15.83 4.75 2.23
N LEU A 88 -16.14 6.05 2.12
CA LEU A 88 -17.34 6.64 2.72
C LEU A 88 -18.10 7.56 1.77
N GLY A 89 -17.62 7.75 0.54
CA GLY A 89 -18.24 8.67 -0.43
C GLY A 89 -18.12 10.14 -0.04
N PHE A 90 -17.14 10.49 0.81
CA PHE A 90 -17.06 11.81 1.40
C PHE A 90 -15.75 12.53 1.12
N LYS A 91 -15.88 13.77 0.66
CA LYS A 91 -14.78 14.71 0.49
C LYS A 91 -15.31 16.14 0.76
N PRO A 92 -14.70 16.91 1.68
CA PRO A 92 -15.06 18.30 1.90
C PRO A 92 -14.81 19.14 0.65
N ASP A 93 -15.71 20.11 0.41
CA ASP A 93 -15.63 21.05 -0.71
C ASP A 93 -15.37 20.36 -2.06
N ASP A 94 -16.01 19.21 -2.29
CA ASP A 94 -15.66 18.37 -3.43
C ASP A 94 -16.05 19.02 -4.77
N PRO A 95 -15.08 19.34 -5.65
CA PRO A 95 -15.39 19.87 -6.97
C PRO A 95 -15.99 18.82 -7.91
N LYS A 96 -15.95 17.52 -7.55
CA LYS A 96 -16.41 16.41 -8.40
C LYS A 96 -17.18 15.33 -7.61
N PRO A 97 -18.32 15.67 -6.98
CA PRO A 97 -19.08 14.76 -6.11
C PRO A 97 -19.50 13.46 -6.80
N GLU A 98 -19.89 13.51 -8.07
CA GLU A 98 -20.25 12.30 -8.84
C GLU A 98 -19.10 11.30 -8.94
N ARG A 99 -17.86 11.78 -9.09
CA ARG A 99 -16.67 10.91 -9.11
C ARG A 99 -16.43 10.27 -7.75
N THR A 100 -16.66 11.00 -6.66
CA THR A 100 -16.48 10.50 -5.30
C THR A 100 -17.53 9.43 -4.97
N LEU A 101 -18.79 9.64 -5.36
CA LEU A 101 -19.83 8.62 -5.25
C LEU A 101 -19.48 7.38 -6.08
N GLY A 102 -19.05 7.54 -7.34
CA GLY A 102 -18.60 6.41 -8.16
C GLY A 102 -17.37 5.68 -7.59
N ALA A 103 -16.49 6.38 -6.88
CA ALA A 103 -15.36 5.77 -6.19
C ALA A 103 -15.80 4.93 -4.98
N PHE A 104 -16.76 5.43 -4.20
CA PHE A 104 -17.39 4.69 -3.11
C PHE A 104 -18.16 3.47 -3.63
N ASP A 105 -18.95 3.62 -4.69
CA ASP A 105 -19.68 2.49 -5.29
C ASP A 105 -18.72 1.41 -5.78
N ALA A 106 -17.59 1.78 -6.38
CA ALA A 106 -16.56 0.83 -6.79
C ALA A 106 -15.91 0.13 -5.59
N PHE A 107 -15.65 0.86 -4.51
CA PHE A 107 -15.14 0.28 -3.26
C PHE A 107 -16.14 -0.70 -2.65
N ARG A 108 -17.41 -0.30 -2.51
CA ARG A 108 -18.50 -1.17 -2.05
C ARG A 108 -18.60 -2.43 -2.89
N ARG A 109 -18.73 -2.30 -4.21
CA ARG A 109 -18.87 -3.44 -5.13
C ARG A 109 -17.70 -4.42 -5.00
N LYS A 110 -16.45 -3.91 -4.96
CA LYS A 110 -15.26 -4.75 -4.80
C LYS A 110 -15.32 -5.62 -3.53
N HIS A 111 -15.87 -5.10 -2.44
CA HIS A 111 -16.00 -5.88 -1.19
C HIS A 111 -17.19 -6.82 -1.24
N GLN A 112 -18.33 -6.42 -1.82
CA GLN A 112 -19.50 -7.30 -1.97
C GLN A 112 -19.20 -8.53 -2.82
N GLU A 113 -18.45 -8.37 -3.92
CA GLU A 113 -18.03 -9.48 -4.79
C GLU A 113 -17.19 -10.53 -4.06
N LEU A 114 -16.59 -10.17 -2.93
CA LEU A 114 -15.73 -11.03 -2.11
C LEU A 114 -16.43 -11.56 -0.87
N LYS A 115 -17.67 -11.14 -0.58
CA LYS A 115 -18.39 -11.49 0.65
C LYS A 115 -18.56 -12.99 0.83
N ASP A 116 -18.87 -13.70 -0.26
CA ASP A 116 -19.05 -15.15 -0.24
C ASP A 116 -17.73 -15.92 -0.47
N VAL A 117 -16.65 -15.22 -0.80
CA VAL A 117 -15.31 -15.79 -1.02
C VAL A 117 -14.49 -15.77 0.26
N ILE A 118 -14.62 -14.72 1.05
CA ILE A 118 -13.88 -14.50 2.30
C ILE A 118 -14.82 -14.81 3.47
N ASP A 119 -14.76 -16.05 3.96
CA ASP A 119 -15.54 -16.51 5.12
C ASP A 119 -14.92 -15.99 6.43
N ASP A 120 -15.12 -14.70 6.72
CA ASP A 120 -14.78 -14.09 8.01
C ASP A 120 -15.90 -13.14 8.49
N PRO A 121 -16.37 -13.26 9.74
CA PRO A 121 -17.47 -12.45 10.25
C PRO A 121 -17.16 -10.95 10.29
N GLN A 122 -15.90 -10.55 10.50
CA GLN A 122 -15.54 -9.14 10.50
C GLN A 122 -15.51 -8.57 9.07
N PHE A 123 -15.11 -9.38 8.08
CA PHE A 123 -15.25 -9.00 6.68
C PHE A 123 -16.73 -8.84 6.29
N ALA A 124 -17.59 -9.77 6.72
CA ALA A 124 -19.02 -9.70 6.49
C ALA A 124 -19.65 -8.43 7.11
N ALA A 125 -19.22 -8.03 8.32
CA ALA A 125 -19.63 -6.78 8.95
C ALA A 125 -19.21 -5.55 8.13
N VAL A 126 -18.01 -5.53 7.55
CA VAL A 126 -17.59 -4.46 6.61
C VAL A 126 -18.48 -4.43 5.37
N CYS A 127 -18.80 -5.59 4.79
CA CYS A 127 -19.70 -5.65 3.63
C CYS A 127 -21.11 -5.15 3.98
N GLN A 128 -21.63 -5.50 5.16
CA GLN A 128 -22.92 -5.02 5.65
C GLN A 128 -22.93 -3.50 5.87
N PHE A 129 -21.85 -2.96 6.44
CA PHE A 129 -21.65 -1.52 6.57
C PHE A 129 -21.67 -0.83 5.20
N LEU A 130 -20.86 -1.31 4.25
CA LEU A 130 -20.76 -0.68 2.93
C LEU A 130 -22.09 -0.73 2.16
N GLU A 131 -22.89 -1.77 2.36
CA GLU A 131 -24.24 -1.87 1.76
C GLU A 131 -25.21 -0.84 2.34
N ALA A 132 -25.23 -0.69 3.66
CA ALA A 132 -26.18 0.16 4.36
C ALA A 132 -25.75 1.64 4.42
N TRP A 133 -24.44 1.91 4.27
CA TRP A 133 -23.88 3.24 4.44
C TRP A 133 -24.36 4.22 3.38
N LYS A 134 -24.69 5.42 3.86
CA LYS A 134 -25.13 6.55 3.05
C LYS A 134 -24.09 7.65 3.10
N PRO A 135 -23.46 8.03 1.97
CA PRO A 135 -22.42 9.06 1.95
C PRO A 135 -22.84 10.40 2.58
N GLU A 136 -24.12 10.76 2.53
CA GLU A 136 -24.66 11.96 3.20
C GLU A 136 -24.46 11.98 4.72
N ASP A 137 -24.38 10.81 5.37
CA ASP A 137 -24.18 10.71 6.82
C ASP A 137 -22.73 11.03 7.23
N ALA A 138 -21.78 10.97 6.28
CA ALA A 138 -20.37 11.26 6.54
C ALA A 138 -20.12 12.71 6.98
N ALA A 139 -20.93 13.66 6.52
CA ALA A 139 -20.80 15.08 6.85
C ALA A 139 -21.01 15.37 8.35
N GLN A 140 -21.61 14.44 9.09
CA GLN A 140 -21.83 14.56 10.54
C GLN A 140 -20.56 14.26 11.36
N SER A 141 -19.54 13.65 10.74
CA SER A 141 -18.29 13.28 11.42
C SER A 141 -17.28 14.42 11.39
N ALA A 142 -17.01 15.01 12.56
CA ALA A 142 -15.94 16.00 12.73
C ALA A 142 -14.56 15.44 12.36
N VAL A 143 -14.32 14.15 12.64
CA VAL A 143 -13.07 13.47 12.31
C VAL A 143 -12.84 13.49 10.80
N LEU A 144 -13.85 13.17 9.99
CA LEU A 144 -13.70 13.16 8.54
C LEU A 144 -13.48 14.55 7.95
N ALA A 145 -13.99 15.61 8.59
CA ALA A 145 -13.70 16.98 8.19
C ALA A 145 -12.20 17.29 8.35
N GLU A 146 -11.59 16.85 9.45
CA GLU A 146 -10.17 17.05 9.76
C GLU A 146 -9.22 16.09 9.02
N THR A 147 -9.67 14.86 8.73
CA THR A 147 -8.85 13.79 8.13
C THR A 147 -9.18 13.51 6.67
N SER A 148 -9.87 14.41 5.99
CA SER A 148 -10.41 14.22 4.63
C SER A 148 -9.40 13.86 3.53
N THR A 149 -8.11 14.13 3.76
CA THR A 149 -7.02 13.77 2.83
C THR A 149 -6.25 12.53 3.27
N GLY A 150 -6.56 11.98 4.45
CA GLY A 150 -5.93 10.79 5.02
C GLY A 150 -6.55 9.49 4.52
N PHE A 151 -5.86 8.39 4.81
CA PHE A 151 -6.38 7.04 4.62
C PHE A 151 -7.05 6.54 5.89
N GLY A 152 -8.01 5.63 5.74
CA GLY A 152 -8.69 4.97 6.83
C GLY A 152 -8.66 3.46 6.70
N VAL A 153 -9.05 2.78 7.78
CA VAL A 153 -9.17 1.33 7.90
C VAL A 153 -10.43 0.97 8.67
N PHE A 154 -10.78 -0.32 8.69
CA PHE A 154 -11.90 -0.85 9.49
C PHE A 154 -11.43 -1.60 10.73
N ARG A 155 -12.22 -1.52 11.81
CA ARG A 155 -12.07 -2.31 13.03
C ARG A 155 -13.43 -2.69 13.60
N ILE A 156 -13.54 -3.86 14.20
CA ILE A 156 -14.74 -4.26 14.95
C ILE A 156 -14.62 -3.80 16.41
N ARG A 157 -15.70 -3.28 16.97
CA ARG A 157 -15.77 -2.80 18.35
C ARG A 157 -15.35 -3.90 19.32
N GLY A 158 -14.50 -3.55 20.28
CA GLY A 158 -13.96 -4.50 21.26
C GLY A 158 -12.80 -5.36 20.75
N GLN A 159 -12.44 -5.28 19.46
CA GLN A 159 -11.26 -5.93 18.92
C GLN A 159 -10.05 -4.98 18.96
N SER A 160 -8.86 -5.53 19.19
CA SER A 160 -7.61 -4.76 19.18
C SER A 160 -7.02 -4.58 17.78
N GLY A 161 -7.18 -5.58 16.91
CA GLY A 161 -6.67 -5.58 15.54
C GLY A 161 -7.65 -4.97 14.52
N TYR A 162 -7.12 -4.61 13.36
CA TYR A 162 -7.93 -4.14 12.24
C TYR A 162 -8.45 -5.31 11.40
N VAL A 163 -9.55 -5.09 10.67
CA VAL A 163 -10.17 -6.15 9.85
C VAL A 163 -9.17 -6.72 8.84
N HIS A 164 -8.39 -5.89 8.14
CA HIS A 164 -7.39 -6.36 7.17
C HIS A 164 -6.27 -7.23 7.76
N GLN A 165 -6.15 -7.34 9.08
CA GLN A 165 -5.14 -8.17 9.75
C GLN A 165 -5.67 -9.57 10.13
N ARG A 166 -6.97 -9.84 9.92
CA ARG A 166 -7.58 -11.14 10.17
C ARG A 166 -6.89 -12.21 9.33
N ILE A 167 -6.62 -13.37 9.95
CA ILE A 167 -5.86 -14.46 9.34
C ILE A 167 -6.49 -14.90 8.01
N ALA A 168 -7.79 -15.20 8.01
CA ALA A 168 -8.51 -15.62 6.79
C ALA A 168 -8.41 -14.59 5.65
N ILE A 169 -8.44 -13.29 5.98
CA ILE A 169 -8.34 -12.21 5.01
C ILE A 169 -6.93 -12.10 4.43
N ARG A 170 -5.91 -12.22 5.28
CA ARG A 170 -4.50 -12.22 4.85
C ARG A 170 -4.18 -13.43 3.99
N GLU A 171 -4.62 -14.62 4.41
CA GLU A 171 -4.44 -15.85 3.64
C GLU A 171 -5.10 -15.74 2.26
N TRP A 172 -6.34 -15.23 2.20
CA TRP A 172 -7.01 -14.97 0.92
C TRP A 172 -6.23 -13.98 0.06
N TRP A 173 -5.76 -12.87 0.64
CA TRP A 173 -4.98 -11.84 -0.07
C TRP A 173 -3.66 -12.39 -0.62
N ASP A 174 -2.91 -13.10 0.21
CA ASP A 174 -1.60 -13.67 -0.14
C ASP A 174 -1.73 -14.73 -1.26
N ALA A 175 -2.84 -15.47 -1.28
CA ALA A 175 -3.17 -16.40 -2.36
C ALA A 175 -3.36 -15.67 -3.71
N GLN A 176 -3.96 -14.48 -3.72
CA GLN A 176 -4.11 -13.68 -4.95
C GLN A 176 -2.75 -13.23 -5.52
N GLN A 177 -1.78 -12.95 -4.63
CA GLN A 177 -0.44 -12.55 -5.04
C GLN A 177 0.38 -13.69 -5.65
N SER A 178 0.06 -14.93 -5.27
CA SER A 178 0.78 -16.14 -5.72
C SER A 178 0.12 -16.81 -6.92
N GLY A 179 -1.21 -16.65 -7.09
CA GLY A 179 -2.01 -17.31 -8.13
C GLY A 179 -2.62 -16.37 -9.18
N GLY A 180 -2.30 -15.08 -9.14
CA GLY A 180 -2.80 -14.10 -10.10
C GLY A 180 -2.22 -14.30 -11.50
N GLU A 181 -2.81 -15.20 -12.27
CA GLU A 181 -2.79 -15.14 -13.74
C GLU A 181 -3.55 -13.88 -14.16
N ASP A 182 -2.93 -12.71 -13.97
CA ASP A 182 -3.27 -11.57 -14.80
C ASP A 182 -2.95 -12.03 -16.23
N GLN A 183 -3.97 -12.38 -17.02
CA GLN A 183 -3.79 -12.90 -18.38
C GLN A 183 -3.02 -11.91 -19.28
N SER A 184 -2.85 -10.66 -18.81
CA SER A 184 -2.05 -9.61 -19.44
C SER A 184 -0.61 -9.51 -18.92
N ALA A 185 -0.23 -10.26 -17.89
CA ALA A 185 1.11 -10.21 -17.33
C ALA A 185 2.15 -10.79 -18.30
N VAL A 186 3.16 -9.98 -18.60
CA VAL A 186 4.31 -10.43 -19.38
C VAL A 186 5.20 -11.29 -18.48
N VAL A 187 5.27 -12.58 -18.77
CA VAL A 187 6.14 -13.53 -18.05
C VAL A 187 7.50 -13.61 -18.73
N GLY A 188 8.56 -13.69 -17.92
CA GLY A 188 9.90 -13.94 -18.41
C GLY A 188 10.90 -14.20 -17.30
N GLN A 189 12.14 -14.48 -17.68
CA GLN A 189 13.22 -14.68 -16.71
C GLN A 189 13.59 -13.36 -16.01
N CYS A 190 13.51 -13.35 -14.69
CA CYS A 190 13.96 -12.22 -13.87
C CYS A 190 15.49 -12.16 -13.82
N LEU A 191 16.09 -11.01 -14.17
CA LEU A 191 17.54 -10.80 -14.14
C LEU A 191 18.17 -10.83 -12.74
N LEU A 192 17.37 -10.64 -11.68
CA LEU A 192 17.88 -10.67 -10.31
C LEU A 192 17.89 -12.09 -9.74
N THR A 193 16.84 -12.86 -9.99
CA THR A 193 16.65 -14.19 -9.37
C THR A 193 16.97 -15.35 -10.31
N GLY A 194 17.01 -15.12 -11.62
CA GLY A 194 17.17 -16.15 -12.65
C GLY A 194 15.92 -17.03 -12.87
N ARG A 195 14.83 -16.79 -12.13
CA ARG A 195 13.58 -17.57 -12.20
C ARG A 195 12.60 -16.93 -13.19
N GLU A 196 11.75 -17.73 -13.83
CA GLU A 196 10.61 -17.22 -14.58
C GLU A 196 9.53 -16.70 -13.64
N ALA A 197 9.03 -15.49 -13.92
CA ALA A 197 7.98 -14.84 -13.13
C ALA A 197 7.32 -13.72 -13.96
N ALA A 198 6.19 -13.19 -13.47
CA ALA A 198 5.59 -11.98 -14.00
C ALA A 198 6.56 -10.79 -13.87
N LEU A 199 6.84 -10.13 -14.99
CA LEU A 199 7.76 -9.01 -15.07
C LEU A 199 7.10 -7.70 -14.64
N ALA A 200 7.88 -6.86 -13.96
CA ALA A 200 7.48 -5.52 -13.55
C ALA A 200 7.52 -4.57 -14.75
N ARG A 201 6.35 -4.07 -15.18
CA ARG A 201 6.31 -2.95 -16.14
C ARG A 201 6.86 -1.67 -15.52
N LEU A 202 6.49 -1.41 -14.26
CA LEU A 202 6.97 -0.30 -13.45
C LEU A 202 7.58 -0.87 -12.17
N HIS A 203 8.71 -0.29 -11.75
CA HIS A 203 9.44 -0.73 -10.59
C HIS A 203 8.95 0.07 -9.38
N GLU A 204 8.13 -0.56 -8.54
CA GLU A 204 7.47 0.05 -7.37
C GLU A 204 7.87 -0.65 -6.07
N PRO A 205 7.78 0.01 -4.90
CA PRO A 205 7.36 1.39 -4.67
C PRO A 205 8.38 2.43 -5.15
N LYS A 206 7.92 3.65 -5.46
CA LYS A 206 8.81 4.78 -5.77
C LYS A 206 9.78 5.05 -4.61
N ILE A 207 11.01 5.38 -4.95
CA ILE A 207 12.08 5.72 -4.00
C ILE A 207 11.88 7.14 -3.50
N LYS A 208 11.79 7.31 -2.18
CA LYS A 208 11.59 8.60 -1.49
C LYS A 208 12.75 8.84 -0.52
N GLY A 209 12.97 10.11 -0.17
CA GLY A 209 13.98 10.48 0.84
C GLY A 209 15.39 10.73 0.31
N VAL A 210 15.58 10.71 -1.01
CA VAL A 210 16.83 11.16 -1.65
C VAL A 210 16.86 12.70 -1.65
N ALA A 211 17.98 13.30 -1.23
CA ALA A 211 18.13 14.76 -1.21
C ALA A 211 18.01 15.34 -2.62
N GLY A 212 17.24 16.43 -2.76
CA GLY A 212 17.00 17.08 -4.06
C GLY A 212 16.06 16.33 -5.01
N ALA A 213 15.59 15.13 -4.65
CA ALA A 213 14.62 14.39 -5.44
C ALA A 213 13.17 14.88 -5.22
N GLN A 214 12.28 14.47 -6.11
CA GLN A 214 10.85 14.76 -6.00
C GLN A 214 10.27 14.17 -4.70
N SER A 215 9.46 14.95 -3.99
CA SER A 215 8.80 14.52 -2.74
C SER A 215 7.84 13.35 -2.95
N SER A 216 7.26 13.24 -4.15
CA SER A 216 6.42 12.12 -4.58
C SER A 216 7.21 10.84 -4.88
N GLY A 217 8.54 10.92 -4.91
CA GLY A 217 9.47 9.83 -5.19
C GLY A 217 9.77 9.63 -6.67
N ALA A 218 10.81 8.83 -6.95
CA ALA A 218 11.29 8.50 -8.29
C ALA A 218 11.39 6.98 -8.49
N ALA A 219 11.30 6.53 -9.74
CA ALA A 219 11.61 5.14 -10.07
C ALA A 219 13.13 4.94 -10.10
N LEU A 220 13.62 3.87 -9.48
CA LEU A 220 15.05 3.54 -9.48
C LEU A 220 15.52 3.04 -10.86
N VAL A 221 14.66 2.25 -11.52
CA VAL A 221 14.82 1.75 -12.88
C VAL A 221 13.57 2.13 -13.64
N SER A 222 13.74 2.91 -14.72
CA SER A 222 12.62 3.36 -15.55
C SER A 222 13.07 3.70 -16.95
N PHE A 223 12.18 3.43 -17.91
CA PHE A 223 12.31 3.81 -19.31
C PHE A 223 11.02 4.55 -19.66
N ASN A 224 11.12 5.87 -19.84
CA ASN A 224 9.98 6.77 -19.97
C ASN A 224 9.83 7.39 -21.37
N ASP A 225 10.71 7.02 -22.30
CA ASP A 225 10.68 7.46 -23.70
C ASP A 225 11.21 6.34 -24.60
N LYS A 226 10.75 6.30 -25.85
CA LYS A 226 11.12 5.31 -26.87
C LYS A 226 12.62 5.28 -27.14
N ALA A 227 13.30 6.42 -26.96
CA ALA A 227 14.75 6.51 -27.11
C ALA A 227 15.53 5.65 -26.09
N TYR A 228 14.91 5.27 -24.97
CA TYR A 228 15.52 4.43 -23.93
C TYR A 228 15.14 2.95 -24.06
N GLU A 229 14.26 2.61 -24.99
CA GLU A 229 13.74 1.26 -25.21
C GLU A 229 14.64 0.49 -26.19
N SER A 230 14.80 -0.82 -25.99
CA SER A 230 15.69 -1.66 -26.78
C SER A 230 15.08 -3.03 -27.00
N PHE A 231 15.54 -3.73 -28.05
CA PHE A 231 15.11 -5.10 -28.38
C PHE A 231 13.59 -5.29 -28.50
N GLY A 232 12.85 -4.24 -28.90
CA GLY A 232 11.39 -4.25 -29.01
C GLY A 232 10.67 -4.32 -27.65
N ARG A 233 11.36 -4.01 -26.55
CA ARG A 233 10.80 -4.02 -25.19
C ARG A 233 10.51 -2.60 -24.73
N GLU A 234 9.29 -2.40 -24.24
CA GLU A 234 8.81 -1.11 -23.77
C GLU A 234 8.93 -0.99 -22.24
N GLN A 235 9.16 0.22 -21.74
CA GLN A 235 9.21 0.52 -20.30
C GLN A 235 10.12 -0.44 -19.49
N GLY A 236 9.68 -0.85 -18.29
CA GLY A 236 10.45 -1.73 -17.39
C GLY A 236 10.81 -3.08 -17.98
N PHE A 237 10.12 -3.56 -19.03
CA PHE A 237 10.47 -4.81 -19.69
C PHE A 237 11.87 -4.77 -20.35
N ASN A 238 12.39 -3.57 -20.62
CA ASN A 238 13.77 -3.39 -21.09
C ASN A 238 14.83 -3.85 -20.07
N SER A 239 14.47 -3.90 -18.77
CA SER A 239 15.27 -4.50 -17.70
C SER A 239 14.42 -5.54 -16.97
N PRO A 240 14.26 -6.77 -17.51
CA PRO A 240 13.27 -7.71 -17.03
C PRO A 240 13.57 -8.15 -15.59
N VAL A 241 12.82 -7.60 -14.65
CA VAL A 241 12.84 -7.94 -13.24
C VAL A 241 11.43 -8.33 -12.84
N SER A 242 11.29 -9.38 -12.00
CA SER A 242 9.97 -9.81 -11.53
C SER A 242 9.32 -8.72 -10.67
N GLN A 243 7.99 -8.70 -10.62
CA GLN A 243 7.24 -7.80 -9.74
C GLN A 243 7.67 -7.93 -8.27
N ALA A 244 7.87 -9.16 -7.80
CA ALA A 244 8.36 -9.44 -6.45
C ALA A 244 9.74 -8.84 -6.22
N ALA A 245 10.73 -9.11 -7.07
CA ALA A 245 12.07 -8.58 -6.88
C ALA A 245 12.10 -7.05 -7.00
N ALA A 246 11.30 -6.48 -7.92
CA ALA A 246 11.13 -5.03 -8.06
C ALA A 246 10.64 -4.38 -6.76
N PHE A 247 9.61 -4.98 -6.15
CA PHE A 247 9.12 -4.59 -4.84
C PHE A 247 10.18 -4.70 -3.76
N GLN A 248 10.85 -5.85 -3.65
CA GLN A 248 11.79 -6.14 -2.58
C GLN A 248 12.93 -5.12 -2.52
N TYR A 249 13.67 -4.92 -3.62
CA TYR A 249 14.81 -3.99 -3.57
C TYR A 249 14.35 -2.53 -3.41
N CYS A 250 13.17 -2.14 -3.94
CA CYS A 250 12.63 -0.79 -3.75
C CYS A 250 12.22 -0.54 -2.30
N THR A 251 11.58 -1.52 -1.66
CA THR A 251 11.18 -1.47 -0.25
C THR A 251 12.41 -1.44 0.66
N ALA A 252 13.43 -2.26 0.39
CA ALA A 252 14.71 -2.21 1.10
C ALA A 252 15.41 -0.84 0.99
N LEU A 253 15.45 -0.25 -0.21
CA LEU A 253 16.08 1.06 -0.38
C LEU A 253 15.31 2.17 0.36
N ASN A 254 13.97 2.16 0.29
CA ASN A 254 13.14 3.07 1.07
C ASN A 254 13.31 2.90 2.58
N PHE A 255 13.51 1.65 3.05
CA PHE A 255 13.81 1.38 4.45
C PHE A 255 15.11 2.05 4.89
N LEU A 256 16.16 1.99 4.07
CA LEU A 256 17.44 2.63 4.36
C LEU A 256 17.39 4.16 4.27
N LEU A 257 16.60 4.69 3.34
CA LEU A 257 16.43 6.14 3.14
C LEU A 257 15.55 6.80 4.20
N ASN A 258 14.84 6.03 5.02
CA ASN A 258 14.04 6.57 6.10
C ASN A 258 14.94 7.26 7.15
N PRO A 259 14.78 8.57 7.38
CA PRO A 259 15.63 9.33 8.31
C PRO A 259 15.54 8.80 9.74
N ASP A 260 14.42 8.22 10.16
CA ASP A 260 14.20 7.73 11.51
C ASP A 260 15.01 6.44 11.81
N ARG A 261 15.58 5.79 10.78
CA ARG A 261 16.37 4.55 10.92
C ARG A 261 17.86 4.79 11.09
N GLY A 262 18.36 6.01 10.89
CA GLY A 262 19.78 6.36 11.05
C GLY A 262 20.74 5.74 10.02
N ARG A 263 20.25 5.02 9.01
CA ARG A 263 21.05 4.30 7.98
C ARG A 263 21.35 5.11 6.72
N ARG A 264 21.21 6.44 6.83
CA ARG A 264 21.40 7.41 5.74
C ARG A 264 22.27 8.57 6.22
N ILE A 265 23.23 8.96 5.38
CA ILE A 265 24.06 10.16 5.57
C ILE A 265 24.15 10.94 4.25
N GLN A 266 24.49 12.23 4.35
CA GLN A 266 24.76 13.08 3.20
C GLN A 266 26.27 13.28 3.08
N ILE A 267 26.85 12.93 1.93
CA ILE A 267 28.27 13.14 1.62
C ILE A 267 28.33 14.05 0.39
N GLY A 268 28.66 15.32 0.59
CA GLY A 268 28.58 16.32 -0.47
C GLY A 268 27.15 16.42 -1.04
N ASP A 269 27.02 16.27 -2.35
CA ASP A 269 25.74 16.23 -3.07
C ASP A 269 25.09 14.83 -3.11
N ALA A 270 25.77 13.78 -2.64
CA ALA A 270 25.26 12.42 -2.64
C ALA A 270 24.53 12.02 -1.34
N THR A 271 23.28 11.57 -1.46
CA THR A 271 22.63 10.80 -0.40
C THR A 271 23.21 9.38 -0.40
N THR A 272 23.84 9.01 0.72
CA THR A 272 24.50 7.71 0.90
C THR A 272 23.74 6.88 1.92
N VAL A 273 23.45 5.63 1.58
CA VAL A 273 22.87 4.64 2.49
C VAL A 273 23.86 3.53 2.77
N TYR A 274 23.75 2.90 3.93
CA TYR A 274 24.63 1.82 4.33
C TYR A 274 23.87 0.76 5.13
N TRP A 275 24.31 -0.49 5.00
CA TRP A 275 23.79 -1.63 5.72
C TRP A 275 24.87 -2.69 5.87
N THR A 276 24.68 -3.62 6.79
CA THR A 276 25.58 -4.75 6.99
C THR A 276 25.04 -5.99 6.27
N ASP A 277 25.95 -6.89 5.91
CA ASP A 277 25.55 -8.14 5.27
C ASP A 277 24.97 -9.16 6.27
N ALA A 278 25.35 -9.05 7.54
CA ALA A 278 24.84 -9.86 8.65
C ALA A 278 24.48 -8.96 9.86
N PRO A 279 23.65 -9.44 10.80
CA PRO A 279 23.43 -8.77 12.08
C PRO A 279 24.76 -8.51 12.81
N SER A 280 24.85 -7.39 13.52
CA SER A 280 25.93 -7.18 14.47
C SER A 280 25.78 -8.19 15.62
N LEU A 281 26.85 -8.95 15.87
CA LEU A 281 26.97 -9.93 16.96
C LEU A 281 26.67 -9.33 18.33
#